data_AF-A0A1U7NW45-F1
#
_entry.id   AF-A0A1U7NW45-F1
#
_cell.length_a   1.000
_cell.length_b   1.000
_cell.length_c   1.000
_cell.angle_alpha   90.00
_cell.angle_beta   90.00
_cell.angle_gamma   90.00
#
_symmetry.space_group_name_H-M   'P 1'
#
loop_
_entity.id
_entity.type
_entity.pdbx_description
1 polymer ?
#
loop_
_entity_poly.entity_id
_entity_poly.type
_entity_poly.pdbx_seq_one_letter_code
_entity_poly.pdbx_strand_id
1 'polypeptide(L)'
;MEFPFRDGKQFAGLGDCQSRQAQALHFHWNMALHSVSVARASQLMNQRAGPLVFSMEDEKRRAYNEFFADRILSLLPGDLTCEKFAPQIADLLLLGVKAA
;
A
#
# COMPACT_ATOMS: atom_id res chain seq x y z
N MET A 1 -7.58 19.41 -2.90
CA MET A 1 -6.15 19.10 -3.13
C MET A 1 -5.42 18.66 -1.84
N GLU A 2 -6.04 18.66 -0.66
CA GLU A 2 -5.38 18.36 0.64
C GLU A 2 -4.94 16.90 0.82
N PHE A 3 -5.77 15.94 0.41
CA PHE A 3 -5.59 14.51 0.71
C PHE A 3 -4.22 13.92 0.34
N PRO A 4 -3.67 14.12 -0.87
CA PRO A 4 -2.35 13.59 -1.23
C PRO A 4 -1.20 14.11 -0.35
N PHE A 5 -1.25 15.37 0.07
CA PHE A 5 -0.19 15.95 0.91
C PHE A 5 -0.27 15.46 2.33
N ARG A 6 -1.48 15.29 2.88
CA ARG A 6 -1.68 14.69 4.20
C ARG A 6 -1.16 13.26 4.21
N ASP A 7 -1.57 12.45 3.23
CA ASP A 7 -1.16 11.05 3.14
C ASP A 7 0.34 10.94 2.87
N GLY A 8 0.90 11.85 2.07
CA GLY A 8 2.34 11.96 1.85
C GLY A 8 3.13 12.22 3.13
N LYS A 9 2.65 13.12 4.00
CA LYS A 9 3.27 13.37 5.31
C LYS A 9 3.14 12.20 6.27
N GLN A 10 1.95 11.58 6.34
CA GLN A 10 1.65 10.55 7.32
C GLN A 10 2.22 9.17 6.97
N PHE A 11 2.30 8.83 5.68
CA PHE A 11 2.60 7.47 5.24
C PHE A 11 3.80 7.36 4.30
N ALA A 12 4.20 8.44 3.63
CA ALA A 12 5.28 8.43 2.64
C ALA A 12 6.50 9.29 3.02
N GLY A 13 6.53 9.84 4.24
CA GLY A 13 7.66 10.59 4.77
C GLY A 13 7.95 11.90 4.05
N LEU A 14 6.94 12.56 3.47
CA LEU A 14 7.10 13.80 2.69
C LEU A 14 7.89 14.91 3.42
N GLY A 15 7.84 14.93 4.76
CA GLY A 15 8.54 15.90 5.60
C GLY A 15 9.86 15.40 6.21
N ASP A 16 10.29 14.18 5.92
CA ASP A 16 11.35 13.51 6.70
C ASP A 16 12.75 13.80 6.17
N CYS A 17 12.88 14.27 4.92
CA CYS A 17 14.19 14.55 4.33
C CYS A 17 14.81 15.82 4.91
N GLN A 18 16.02 15.67 5.46
CA GLN A 18 16.83 16.75 6.02
C GLN A 18 18.08 17.06 5.18
N SER A 19 18.08 16.66 3.91
CA SER A 19 19.22 16.92 3.02
C SER A 19 19.40 18.41 2.76
N ARG A 20 20.65 18.85 2.64
CA ARG A 20 21.02 20.24 2.26
C ARG A 20 21.21 20.40 0.76
N GLN A 21 21.19 19.29 0.01
CA GLN A 21 21.34 19.30 -1.44
C GLN A 21 19.96 19.41 -2.09
N ALA A 22 19.76 20.45 -2.91
CA ALA A 22 18.49 20.70 -3.57
C ALA A 22 18.01 19.50 -4.39
N GLN A 23 18.91 18.85 -5.14
CA GLN A 23 18.57 17.69 -5.95
C GLN A 23 18.02 16.52 -5.12
N ALA A 24 18.61 16.26 -3.95
CA ALA A 24 18.15 15.19 -3.07
C ALA A 24 16.79 15.50 -2.44
N LEU A 25 16.53 16.76 -2.09
CA LEU A 25 15.22 17.21 -1.61
C LEU A 25 14.14 17.03 -2.68
N HIS A 26 14.41 17.47 -3.92
CA HIS A 26 13.49 17.30 -5.04
C HIS A 26 13.18 15.83 -5.31
N PHE A 27 14.22 14.99 -5.33
CA PHE A 27 14.04 13.56 -5.49
C PHE A 27 13.16 12.97 -4.38
N HIS A 28 13.42 13.29 -3.12
CA HIS A 28 12.65 12.79 -1.99
C HIS A 28 11.17 13.19 -2.06
N TRP A 29 10.86 14.47 -2.29
CA TRP A 29 9.48 14.93 -2.39
C TRP A 29 8.75 14.28 -3.57
N ASN A 30 9.42 14.15 -4.71
CA ASN A 30 8.85 13.50 -5.89
C ASN A 30 8.56 12.03 -5.59
N MET A 31 9.49 11.31 -4.96
CA MET A 31 9.28 9.90 -4.59
C MET A 31 8.16 9.73 -3.56
N ALA A 32 8.07 10.61 -2.56
CA ALA A 32 7.01 10.57 -1.55
C ALA A 32 5.62 10.83 -2.16
N LEU A 33 5.49 11.77 -3.10
CA LEU A 33 4.22 12.01 -3.79
C LEU A 33 3.92 10.95 -4.85
N HIS A 34 4.95 10.39 -5.48
CA HIS A 34 4.83 9.30 -6.43
C HIS A 34 4.30 8.03 -5.76
N SER A 35 4.77 7.67 -4.56
CA SER A 35 4.28 6.50 -3.84
C SER A 35 2.78 6.62 -3.48
N VAL A 36 2.32 7.80 -3.05
CA VAL A 36 0.89 8.08 -2.85
C VAL A 36 0.11 7.95 -4.17
N SER A 37 0.67 8.41 -5.28
CA SER A 37 0.03 8.33 -6.60
C SER A 37 -0.10 6.89 -7.09
N VAL A 38 0.95 6.07 -6.91
CA VAL A 38 0.95 4.64 -7.24
C VAL A 38 -0.08 3.88 -6.40
N ALA A 39 -0.13 4.14 -5.08
CA ALA A 39 -1.13 3.54 -4.18
C ALA A 39 -2.57 3.81 -4.64
N ARG A 40 -2.85 5.06 -5.03
CA ARG A 40 -4.17 5.44 -5.56
C ARG A 40 -4.49 4.79 -6.90
N ALA A 41 -3.49 4.68 -7.77
CA ALA A 41 -3.63 4.02 -9.06
C ALA A 41 -3.91 2.51 -8.90
N SER A 42 -3.21 1.84 -7.99
CA SER A 42 -3.46 0.44 -7.60
C SER A 42 -4.91 0.22 -7.20
N GLN A 43 -5.43 1.05 -6.29
CA GLN A 43 -6.82 0.92 -5.85
C GLN A 43 -7.82 1.24 -6.97
N LEU A 44 -7.53 2.23 -7.82
CA LEU A 44 -8.38 2.57 -8.96
C LEU A 44 -8.48 1.42 -9.98
N MET A 45 -7.39 0.67 -10.20
CA MET A 45 -7.39 -0.51 -11.08
C MET A 45 -8.24 -1.65 -10.51
N ASN A 46 -8.34 -1.75 -9.18
CA ASN A 46 -9.10 -2.79 -8.48
C ASN A 46 -10.56 -2.43 -8.20
N GLN A 47 -10.94 -1.14 -8.27
CA GLN A 47 -12.29 -0.69 -7.97
C GLN A 47 -13.25 -0.85 -9.16
N ARG A 48 -14.46 -1.35 -8.91
CA ARG A 48 -15.56 -1.29 -9.89
C ARG A 48 -16.19 0.11 -9.93
N ALA A 49 -16.85 0.44 -11.05
CA ALA A 49 -17.37 1.77 -11.37
C ALA A 49 -17.90 2.58 -10.17
N GLY A 50 -17.41 3.81 -9.99
CA GLY A 50 -17.79 4.72 -8.92
C GLY A 50 -16.68 5.72 -8.57
N PRO A 51 -16.95 6.68 -7.65
CA PRO A 51 -15.92 7.57 -7.14
C PRO A 51 -14.87 6.80 -6.31
N LEU A 52 -13.60 7.20 -6.41
CA LEU A 52 -12.51 6.57 -5.67
C LEU A 52 -12.64 6.81 -4.16
N VAL A 53 -12.88 5.75 -3.40
CA VAL A 53 -12.85 5.76 -1.92
C VAL A 53 -11.49 5.26 -1.47
N PHE A 54 -10.54 6.17 -1.32
CA PHE A 54 -9.14 5.84 -1.05
C PHE A 54 -8.77 6.01 0.42
N SER A 55 -8.03 5.04 0.96
CA SER A 55 -7.44 5.06 2.29
C SER A 55 -6.00 4.56 2.21
N MET A 56 -5.03 5.46 2.36
CA MET A 56 -3.61 5.11 2.35
C MET A 56 -3.25 4.13 3.48
N GLU A 57 -3.96 4.22 4.62
CA GLU A 57 -3.78 3.32 5.74
C GLU A 57 -4.20 1.88 5.38
N ASP A 58 -5.29 1.74 4.62
CA ASP A 58 -5.78 0.43 4.18
C ASP A 58 -4.92 -0.16 3.07
N GLU A 59 -4.46 0.65 2.12
CA GLU A 59 -3.52 0.18 1.08
C GLU A 59 -2.20 -0.30 1.70
N LYS A 60 -1.68 0.45 2.69
CA LYS A 60 -0.51 0.04 3.47
C LYS A 60 -0.75 -1.30 4.17
N ARG A 61 -1.92 -1.50 4.79
CA ARG A 61 -2.28 -2.77 5.43
C ARG A 61 -2.33 -3.92 4.43
N ARG A 62 -3.00 -3.75 3.28
CA ARG A 62 -3.07 -4.77 2.22
C ARG A 62 -1.68 -5.21 1.78
N ALA A 63 -0.78 -4.26 1.52
CA ALA A 63 0.59 -4.54 1.14
C ALA A 63 1.37 -5.31 2.24
N TYR A 64 1.18 -4.96 3.51
CA TYR A 64 1.78 -5.72 4.61
C TYR A 64 1.20 -7.12 4.75
N ASN A 65 -0.12 -7.28 4.64
CA ASN A 65 -0.79 -8.57 4.72
C ASN A 65 -0.30 -9.50 3.61
N GLU A 66 -0.16 -8.99 2.38
CA GLU A 66 0.43 -9.72 1.25
C GLU A 66 1.87 -10.14 1.55
N PHE A 67 2.71 -9.19 1.95
CA PHE A 67 4.09 -9.49 2.32
C PHE A 67 4.21 -10.55 3.44
N PHE A 68 3.39 -10.44 4.48
CA PHE A 68 3.41 -11.40 5.59
C PHE A 68 2.86 -12.76 5.17
N ALA A 69 1.79 -12.80 4.38
CA ALA A 69 1.24 -14.03 3.84
C ALA A 69 2.30 -14.77 3.02
N ASP A 70 2.91 -14.08 2.04
CA ASP A 70 3.99 -14.64 1.21
C ASP A 70 5.16 -15.12 2.06
N ARG A 71 5.57 -14.32 3.05
CA ARG A 71 6.68 -14.68 3.91
C ARG A 71 6.38 -15.92 4.75
N ILE A 72 5.19 -15.99 5.37
CA ILE A 72 4.77 -17.14 6.19
C ILE A 72 4.66 -18.40 5.32
N LEU A 73 4.00 -18.30 4.16
CA LEU A 73 3.83 -19.41 3.22
C LEU A 73 5.19 -19.93 2.74
N SER A 74 6.17 -19.04 2.49
CA SER A 74 7.54 -19.44 2.10
C SER A 74 8.29 -20.25 3.16
N LEU A 75 7.88 -20.18 4.43
CA LEU A 75 8.53 -20.86 5.55
C LEU A 75 7.87 -22.21 5.88
N LEU A 76 6.63 -22.43 5.44
CA LEU A 76 5.89 -23.65 5.73
C LEU A 76 6.27 -24.76 4.75
N PRO A 77 6.45 -26.01 5.21
CA PRO A 77 6.72 -27.13 4.34
C PRO A 77 5.46 -27.53 3.56
N GLY A 78 5.56 -27.55 2.24
CA GLY A 78 4.48 -27.97 1.33
C GLY A 78 3.94 -26.85 0.45
N ASP A 79 3.29 -27.22 -0.65
CA ASP A 79 2.69 -26.27 -1.59
C ASP A 79 1.31 -25.81 -1.05
N LEU A 80 1.34 -24.76 -0.23
CA LEU A 80 0.15 -24.14 0.36
C LEU A 80 -0.53 -23.12 -0.57
N THR A 81 0.04 -22.91 -1.77
CA THR A 81 -0.54 -22.09 -2.85
C THR A 81 -1.69 -22.79 -3.59
N CYS A 82 -2.19 -23.91 -3.06
CA CYS A 82 -3.27 -24.66 -3.66
C CYS A 82 -4.61 -23.91 -3.60
N GLU A 83 -5.41 -24.00 -4.67
CA GLU A 83 -6.73 -23.35 -4.83
C GLU A 83 -7.69 -23.55 -3.64
N LYS A 84 -7.48 -24.63 -2.87
CA LYS A 84 -8.25 -24.96 -1.67
C LYS A 84 -8.20 -23.87 -0.60
N PHE A 85 -7.09 -23.14 -0.49
CA PHE A 85 -6.91 -22.07 0.49
C PHE A 85 -7.12 -20.67 -0.08
N ALA A 86 -7.44 -20.55 -1.36
CA ALA A 86 -7.65 -19.26 -2.02
C ALA A 86 -8.62 -18.33 -1.28
N PRO A 87 -9.80 -18.79 -0.76
CA PRO A 87 -10.69 -17.88 -0.04
C PRO A 87 -10.12 -17.44 1.31
N GLN A 88 -9.43 -18.31 2.06
CA GLN A 88 -8.80 -17.95 3.33
C GLN A 88 -7.62 -17.00 3.13
N ILE A 89 -6.85 -17.18 2.05
CA ILE A 89 -5.78 -16.26 1.66
C ILE A 89 -6.39 -14.91 1.28
N ALA A 90 -7.48 -14.88 0.50
CA ALA A 90 -8.17 -13.64 0.16
C ALA A 90 -8.67 -12.89 1.42
N ASP A 91 -9.28 -13.59 2.38
CA ASP A 91 -9.70 -12.99 3.65
C ASP A 91 -8.51 -12.46 4.48
N LEU A 92 -7.39 -13.18 4.49
CA LEU A 92 -6.15 -12.76 5.14
C LEU A 92 -5.61 -11.46 4.55
N LEU A 93 -5.64 -11.31 3.23
CA LEU A 93 -5.21 -10.08 2.55
C LEU A 93 -6.07 -8.87 2.93
N LEU A 94 -7.34 -9.09 3.26
CA LEU A 94 -8.29 -8.04 3.70
C LEU A 94 -8.24 -7.75 5.21
N LEU A 95 -7.43 -8.48 5.98
CA LEU A 95 -7.42 -8.38 7.43
C LEU A 95 -7.12 -6.96 7.92
N GLY A 96 -8.03 -6.41 8.73
CA GLY A 96 -7.87 -5.10 9.37
C GLY A 96 -8.06 -3.89 8.44
N VAL A 97 -8.46 -4.10 7.19
CA VAL A 97 -8.87 -3.02 6.27
C VAL A 97 -10.22 -2.46 6.73
N LYS A 98 -10.32 -1.13 6.84
CA LYS A 98 -11.52 -0.44 7.36
C LYS A 98 -12.46 0.07 6.25
N ALA A 99 -11.92 0.44 5.10
CA ALA A 99 -12.68 0.84 3.92
C ALA A 99 -12.90 -0.35 2.98
N ALA A 100 -13.81 -1.27 3.37
CA ALA A 100 -14.31 -2.33 2.49
C ALA A 100 -15.68 -1.92 1.91
#